data_AF-A0A925I9D7-F1
#
_entry.id   AF-A0A925I9D7-F1
#
_cell.length_a   1.000
_cell.length_b   1.000
_cell.length_c   1.000
_cell.angle_alpha   90.00
_cell.angle_beta   90.00
_cell.angle_gamma   90.00
#
_symmetry.space_group_name_H-M   'P 1'
#
loop_
_entity.id
_entity.type
_entity.pdbx_description
1 polymer ?
#
loop_
_entity_poly.entity_id
_entity_poly.type
_entity_poly.pdbx_seq_one_letter_code
_entity_poly.pdbx_strand_id
1 'polypeptide(L)'
;MFLQLFNWRSLLALGAIVIVSATIFFSDFLSKKIASEEKQKIEQWVEAVKEVSNGGSNQTNLSGKILTENSRDIPMIAVTEKDSIYDHYNMDTFKIAHQKDFLAQKLKEFKKLNEPIIWRNPFDSTQNNKLYYGESDLLKQIRYFPLIQLLVAALFII
;
A
#
# COMPACT_ATOMS: atom_id res chain seq x y z
N MET A 1 30.99 9.82 -42.07
CA MET A 1 31.73 10.01 -40.80
C MET A 1 30.80 9.82 -39.58
N PHE A 2 30.03 8.72 -39.54
CA PHE A 2 29.07 8.42 -38.47
C PHE A 2 29.27 7.02 -37.83
N LEU A 3 30.28 6.27 -38.29
CA LEU A 3 30.47 4.86 -37.93
C LEU A 3 31.57 4.62 -36.88
N GLN A 4 32.10 5.68 -36.25
CA GLN A 4 33.11 5.56 -35.19
C GLN A 4 32.55 5.73 -33.76
N LEU A 5 31.23 5.96 -33.62
CA LEU A 5 30.55 5.98 -32.32
C LEU A 5 30.27 4.57 -31.77
N PHE A 6 30.48 3.54 -32.60
CA PHE A 6 30.27 2.14 -32.25
C PHE A 6 31.50 1.54 -31.58
N ASN A 7 31.89 2.12 -30.44
CA ASN A 7 32.74 1.44 -29.50
C ASN A 7 31.84 0.48 -28.71
N TRP A 8 32.27 -0.76 -28.47
CA TRP A 8 31.52 -1.75 -27.66
C TRP A 8 31.02 -1.17 -26.33
N ARG A 9 31.79 -0.22 -25.76
CA ARG A 9 31.45 0.55 -24.55
C ARG A 9 30.14 1.35 -24.71
N SER A 10 29.91 1.99 -25.85
CA SER A 10 28.68 2.76 -26.14
C SER A 10 27.46 1.84 -26.27
N LEU A 11 27.64 0.64 -26.85
CA LEU A 11 26.57 -0.35 -26.97
C LEU A 11 26.14 -0.88 -25.58
N LEU A 12 27.10 -1.13 -24.69
CA LEU A 12 26.83 -1.52 -23.30
C LEU A 12 26.10 -0.41 -22.54
N ALA A 13 26.52 0.85 -22.71
CA ALA A 13 25.86 1.99 -22.08
C ALA A 13 24.41 2.16 -22.56
N LEU A 14 24.16 2.04 -23.87
CA LEU A 14 22.81 2.07 -24.44
C LEU A 14 21.95 0.92 -23.87
N GLY A 15 22.51 -0.30 -23.81
CA GLY A 15 21.84 -1.45 -23.22
C GLY A 15 21.45 -1.22 -21.76
N ALA A 16 22.35 -0.67 -20.95
CA ALA A 16 22.08 -0.34 -19.55
C ALA A 16 20.94 0.68 -19.40
N ILE A 17 20.92 1.73 -20.22
CA ILE A 17 19.85 2.75 -20.22
C ILE A 17 18.51 2.12 -20.59
N VAL A 18 18.48 1.25 -21.61
CA VAL A 18 17.27 0.55 -22.04
C VAL A 18 16.74 -0.35 -20.91
N ILE A 19 17.62 -1.12 -20.26
CA ILE A 19 17.25 -2.00 -19.14
C ILE A 19 16.66 -1.18 -18.00
N VAL A 20 17.34 -0.12 -17.55
CA VAL A 20 16.86 0.75 -16.46
C VAL A 20 15.50 1.36 -16.80
N SER A 21 15.35 1.88 -18.02
CA SER A 21 14.10 2.49 -18.47
C SER A 21 12.95 1.47 -18.50
N ALA A 22 13.21 0.27 -19.02
CA ALA A 22 12.25 -0.83 -19.03
C ALA A 22 11.86 -1.26 -17.61
N THR A 23 12.83 -1.35 -16.67
CA THR A 23 12.55 -1.68 -15.28
C THR A 23 11.69 -0.62 -14.60
N ILE A 24 11.98 0.67 -14.80
CA ILE A 24 11.17 1.77 -14.23
C ILE A 24 9.73 1.67 -14.75
N PHE A 25 9.56 1.50 -16.06
CA PHE A 25 8.24 1.37 -16.67
C PHE A 25 7.46 0.16 -16.12
N PHE A 26 8.13 -0.99 -16.02
CA PHE A 26 7.54 -2.21 -15.50
C PHE A 26 7.17 -2.09 -14.01
N SER A 27 8.04 -1.51 -13.20
CA SER A 27 7.81 -1.25 -11.77
C SER A 27 6.62 -0.31 -11.55
N ASP A 28 6.53 0.79 -12.32
CA ASP A 28 5.40 1.71 -12.25
C ASP A 28 4.08 1.00 -12.60
N PHE A 29 4.06 0.26 -13.72
CA PHE A 29 2.90 -0.53 -14.12
C PHE A 29 2.48 -1.54 -13.05
N LEU A 30 3.43 -2.31 -12.53
CA LEU A 30 3.16 -3.34 -11.52
C LEU A 30 2.70 -2.73 -10.20
N SER A 31 3.32 -1.62 -9.77
CA SER A 31 2.93 -0.93 -8.54
C SER A 31 1.49 -0.39 -8.62
N LYS A 32 1.09 0.17 -9.76
CA LYS A 32 -0.30 0.64 -9.98
C LYS A 32 -1.30 -0.50 -9.95
N LYS A 33 -0.94 -1.64 -10.56
CA LYS A 33 -1.77 -2.85 -10.54
C LYS A 33 -1.96 -3.36 -9.10
N ILE A 34 -0.88 -3.51 -8.35
CA ILE A 34 -0.92 -3.96 -6.95
C ILE A 34 -1.71 -2.97 -6.09
N ALA A 35 -1.52 -1.66 -6.26
CA ALA A 35 -2.27 -0.64 -5.53
C ALA A 35 -3.79 -0.74 -5.78
N SER A 36 -4.20 -1.04 -7.01
CA SER A 36 -5.61 -1.29 -7.34
C SER A 36 -6.14 -2.55 -6.67
N GLU A 37 -5.35 -3.64 -6.67
CA GLU A 37 -5.72 -4.90 -6.00
C GLU A 37 -5.81 -4.72 -4.48
N GLU A 38 -4.90 -3.96 -3.87
CA GLU A 38 -4.95 -3.60 -2.45
C GLU A 38 -6.20 -2.78 -2.13
N LYS A 39 -6.54 -1.78 -2.93
CA LYS A 39 -7.78 -1.01 -2.74
C LYS A 39 -9.00 -1.92 -2.75
N GLN A 40 -9.10 -2.83 -3.73
CA GLN A 40 -10.21 -3.78 -3.82
C GLN A 40 -10.30 -4.70 -2.60
N LYS A 41 -9.15 -5.17 -2.07
CA LYS A 41 -9.10 -5.98 -0.86
C LYS A 41 -9.64 -5.24 0.36
N ILE A 42 -9.35 -3.94 0.48
CA ILE A 42 -9.83 -3.12 1.59
C ILE A 42 -11.34 -2.84 1.45
N GLU A 43 -11.83 -2.59 0.24
CA GLU A 43 -13.27 -2.46 -0.02
C GLU A 43 -14.03 -3.74 0.39
N GLN A 44 -13.49 -4.91 0.03
CA GLN A 44 -14.03 -6.21 0.45
C GLN A 44 -13.95 -6.41 1.97
N TRP A 45 -12.86 -5.98 2.59
CA TRP A 45 -12.69 -6.03 4.05
C TRP A 45 -13.76 -5.18 4.74
N VAL A 46 -13.99 -3.95 4.29
CA VAL A 46 -15.02 -3.05 4.83
C VAL A 46 -16.41 -3.68 4.69
N GLU A 47 -16.71 -4.30 3.55
CA GLU A 47 -17.99 -4.96 3.34
C GLU A 47 -18.17 -6.18 4.26
N ALA A 48 -17.12 -6.98 4.46
CA ALA A 48 -17.12 -8.09 5.41
C ALA A 48 -17.32 -7.60 6.86
N VAL A 49 -16.72 -6.47 7.27
CA VAL A 49 -16.96 -5.87 8.58
C VAL A 49 -18.42 -5.47 8.75
N LYS A 50 -19.04 -4.84 7.74
CA LYS A 50 -20.46 -4.47 7.78
C LYS A 50 -21.36 -5.69 7.91
N GLU A 51 -21.09 -6.73 7.13
CA GLU A 51 -21.90 -7.97 7.15
C GLU A 51 -21.85 -8.66 8.51
N VAL A 52 -20.65 -8.81 9.07
CA VAL A 52 -20.45 -9.41 10.41
C VAL A 52 -21.17 -8.58 11.49
N SER A 53 -21.11 -7.26 11.39
CA SER A 53 -21.69 -6.38 12.40
C SER A 53 -23.22 -6.28 12.32
N ASN A 54 -23.82 -6.47 11.15
CA ASN A 54 -25.27 -6.45 10.94
C ASN A 54 -25.96 -7.79 11.28
N GLY A 55 -25.23 -8.77 11.82
CA GLY A 55 -25.82 -10.04 12.27
C GLY A 55 -26.21 -10.99 11.13
N GLY A 56 -25.53 -10.94 9.98
CA GLY A 56 -25.72 -11.88 8.87
C GLY A 56 -25.41 -13.32 9.28
N SER A 57 -26.42 -14.05 9.74
CA SER A 57 -26.27 -15.31 10.49
C SER A 57 -25.81 -16.53 9.69
N ASN A 58 -25.53 -16.42 8.38
CA ASN A 58 -25.23 -17.58 7.52
C ASN A 58 -23.88 -17.52 6.75
N GLN A 59 -23.07 -16.46 6.88
CA GLN A 59 -21.83 -16.31 6.08
C GLN A 59 -20.54 -16.06 6.88
N THR A 60 -20.59 -16.22 8.21
CA THR A 60 -19.50 -15.90 9.15
C THR A 60 -18.13 -16.50 8.79
N ASN A 61 -18.09 -17.67 8.13
CA ASN A 61 -16.85 -18.30 7.68
C ASN A 61 -16.18 -17.58 6.50
N LEU A 62 -16.95 -17.05 5.54
CA LEU A 62 -16.39 -16.36 4.37
C LEU A 62 -15.95 -14.95 4.74
N SER A 63 -16.80 -14.20 5.45
CA SER A 63 -16.49 -12.85 5.90
C SER A 63 -15.28 -12.88 6.85
N GLY A 64 -15.19 -13.84 7.78
CA GLY A 64 -14.02 -14.03 8.66
C GLY A 64 -12.71 -14.35 7.90
N LYS A 65 -12.79 -15.15 6.84
CA LYS A 65 -11.65 -15.44 5.97
C LYS A 65 -11.17 -14.18 5.24
N ILE A 66 -12.10 -13.40 4.68
CA ILE A 66 -11.81 -12.11 4.03
C ILE A 66 -11.14 -11.15 5.02
N LEU A 67 -11.67 -11.03 6.23
CA LEU A 67 -11.11 -10.16 7.28
C LEU A 67 -9.66 -10.51 7.60
N THR A 68 -9.30 -11.79 7.55
CA THR A 68 -7.96 -12.29 7.91
C THR A 68 -6.99 -12.26 6.72
N GLU A 69 -7.43 -12.61 5.51
CA GLU A 69 -6.57 -12.74 4.33
C GLU A 69 -6.34 -11.40 3.61
N ASN A 70 -7.37 -10.56 3.50
CA ASN A 70 -7.29 -9.32 2.72
C ASN A 70 -6.65 -8.15 3.47
N SER A 71 -6.58 -8.21 4.81
CA SER A 71 -5.98 -7.16 5.65
C SER A 71 -4.56 -7.45 6.11
N ARG A 72 -4.06 -8.67 5.88
CA ARG A 72 -2.84 -9.20 6.51
C ARG A 72 -1.58 -8.37 6.28
N ASP A 73 -1.50 -7.65 5.17
CA ASP A 73 -0.27 -6.93 4.78
C ASP A 73 -0.52 -5.43 4.53
N ILE A 74 -1.76 -4.95 4.70
CA ILE A 74 -2.16 -3.57 4.42
C ILE A 74 -2.39 -2.85 5.75
N PRO A 75 -1.57 -1.84 6.11
CA PRO A 75 -1.75 -1.12 7.37
C PRO A 75 -2.95 -0.18 7.28
N MET A 76 -3.85 -0.23 8.27
CA MET A 76 -5.09 0.55 8.27
C MET A 76 -5.33 1.24 9.61
N ILE A 77 -5.96 2.42 9.58
CA ILE A 77 -6.38 3.19 10.77
C ILE A 77 -7.85 3.53 10.62
N ALA A 78 -8.65 3.13 11.60
CA ALA A 78 -10.05 3.47 11.67
C ALA A 78 -10.24 4.71 12.55
N VAL A 79 -10.91 5.72 12.00
CA VAL A 79 -11.18 6.99 12.67
C VAL A 79 -12.65 7.36 12.61
N THR A 80 -13.10 8.08 13.64
CA THR A 80 -14.44 8.68 13.69
C THR A 80 -14.57 9.81 12.68
N GLU A 81 -15.78 10.34 12.48
CA GLU A 81 -16.03 11.53 11.65
C GLU A 81 -15.13 12.72 12.00
N LYS A 82 -14.80 12.87 13.29
CA LYS A 82 -13.96 13.92 13.87
C LYS A 82 -12.46 13.60 13.82
N ASP A 83 -12.05 12.62 13.02
CA ASP A 83 -10.67 12.15 12.89
C ASP A 83 -10.04 11.59 14.19
N SER A 84 -10.85 11.24 15.19
CA SER A 84 -10.35 10.54 16.37
C SER A 84 -10.13 9.07 16.04
N ILE A 85 -8.89 8.59 16.23
CA ILE A 85 -8.51 7.19 16.04
C ILE A 85 -9.19 6.34 17.10
N TYR A 86 -9.86 5.26 16.69
CA TYR A 86 -10.45 4.28 17.61
C TYR A 86 -9.94 2.87 17.37
N ASP A 87 -9.40 2.57 16.18
CA ASP A 87 -8.84 1.25 15.88
C ASP A 87 -7.69 1.32 14.87
N HIS A 88 -6.86 0.28 14.84
CA HIS A 88 -5.75 0.11 13.91
C HIS A 88 -5.56 -1.37 13.56
N TYR A 89 -5.16 -1.61 12.31
CA TYR A 89 -4.96 -2.95 11.79
C TYR A 89 -3.60 -3.07 11.12
N ASN A 90 -2.98 -4.23 11.31
CA ASN A 90 -1.72 -4.61 10.70
C ASN A 90 -0.60 -3.57 10.87
N MET A 91 -0.40 -3.15 12.12
CA MET A 91 0.60 -2.18 12.51
C MET A 91 1.57 -2.72 13.56
N ASP A 92 2.75 -2.11 13.63
CA ASP A 92 3.80 -2.43 14.59
C ASP A 92 3.39 -2.03 16.02
N THR A 93 2.93 -3.01 16.79
CA THR A 93 2.48 -2.82 18.18
C THR A 93 3.60 -2.30 19.09
N PHE A 94 4.86 -2.65 18.81
CA PHE A 94 5.99 -2.16 19.58
C PHE A 94 6.16 -0.65 19.39
N LYS A 95 6.08 -0.16 18.14
CA LYS A 95 6.13 1.29 17.87
C LYS A 95 4.94 2.02 18.48
N ILE A 96 3.74 1.46 18.40
CA ILE A 96 2.54 2.06 19.02
C ILE A 96 2.72 2.22 20.54
N ALA A 97 3.27 1.21 21.21
CA ALA A 97 3.48 1.26 22.67
C ALA A 97 4.57 2.26 23.10
N HIS A 98 5.60 2.47 22.28
CA HIS A 98 6.77 3.27 22.67
C HIS A 98 6.81 4.68 22.04
N GLN A 99 6.01 4.94 21.01
CA GLN A 99 6.00 6.21 20.29
C GLN A 99 4.60 6.82 20.31
N LYS A 100 4.40 7.80 21.20
CA LYS A 100 3.10 8.46 21.44
C LYS A 100 2.45 9.01 20.16
N ASP A 101 3.25 9.53 19.23
CA ASP A 101 2.76 10.19 18.02
C ASP A 101 2.71 9.28 16.78
N PHE A 102 3.10 8.00 16.90
CA PHE A 102 3.26 7.10 15.75
C PHE A 102 1.97 6.95 14.93
N LEU A 103 0.84 6.67 15.59
CA LEU A 103 -0.46 6.53 14.92
C LEU A 103 -0.93 7.86 14.29
N ALA A 104 -0.71 8.98 14.95
CA ALA A 104 -1.07 10.30 14.44
C ALA A 104 -0.23 10.67 13.19
N GLN A 105 1.06 10.33 13.19
CA GLN A 105 1.93 10.50 12.04
C GLN A 105 1.51 9.59 10.87
N LYS A 106 1.24 8.32 11.16
CA LYS A 106 0.76 7.37 10.14
C LYS A 106 -0.58 7.76 9.56
N LEU A 107 -1.50 8.28 10.36
CA LEU A 107 -2.76 8.82 9.86
C LEU A 107 -2.55 9.98 8.89
N LYS A 108 -1.64 10.92 9.21
CA LYS A 108 -1.28 12.01 8.30
C LYS A 108 -0.65 11.52 7.01
N GLU A 109 0.17 10.47 7.08
CA GLU A 109 0.75 9.82 5.91
C GLU A 109 -0.35 9.19 5.04
N PHE A 110 -1.24 8.39 5.63
CA PHE A 110 -2.29 7.69 4.89
C PHE A 110 -3.28 8.64 4.24
N LYS A 111 -3.62 9.75 4.92
CA LYS A 111 -4.43 10.85 4.38
C LYS A 111 -3.86 11.48 3.10
N LYS A 112 -2.54 11.44 2.91
CA LYS A 112 -1.88 11.96 1.71
C LYS A 112 -1.80 10.94 0.59
N LEU A 113 -1.81 9.65 0.94
CA LEU A 113 -1.66 8.56 -0.01
C LEU A 113 -2.97 8.22 -0.71
N ASN A 114 -4.05 8.09 0.05
CA ASN A 114 -5.34 7.59 -0.45
C ASN A 114 -6.52 8.33 0.18
N GLU A 115 -7.64 8.38 -0.55
CA GLU A 115 -8.93 8.78 0.00
C GLU A 115 -9.45 7.71 0.99
N PRO A 116 -10.12 8.12 2.08
CA PRO A 116 -10.64 7.17 3.04
C PRO A 116 -11.80 6.36 2.46
N ILE A 117 -11.93 5.11 2.93
CA ILE A 117 -13.16 4.35 2.71
C ILE A 117 -14.15 4.70 3.82
N ILE A 118 -15.32 5.21 3.43
CA ILE A 118 -16.38 5.59 4.37
C ILE A 118 -17.26 4.37 4.62
N TRP A 119 -17.56 4.11 5.89
CA TRP A 119 -18.49 3.05 6.26
C TRP A 119 -19.38 3.50 7.42
N ARG A 120 -20.61 2.97 7.43
CA ARG A 120 -21.62 3.31 8.42
C ARG A 120 -21.41 2.48 9.67
N ASN A 121 -21.37 3.12 10.83
CA ASN A 121 -21.21 2.42 12.09
C ASN A 121 -22.44 1.50 12.31
N PRO A 122 -22.23 0.19 12.55
CA PRO A 122 -23.29 -0.79 12.72
C PRO A 122 -24.04 -0.60 14.04
N PHE A 123 -23.40 0.01 15.05
CA PHE A 123 -24.00 0.29 16.34
C PHE A 123 -24.69 1.67 16.38
N ASP A 124 -24.28 2.60 15.51
CA ASP A 124 -24.89 3.92 15.37
C ASP A 124 -25.01 4.32 13.90
N SER A 125 -26.20 4.11 13.36
CA SER A 125 -26.49 4.42 11.97
C SER A 125 -26.36 5.92 11.63
N THR A 126 -26.19 6.82 12.59
CA THR A 126 -25.96 8.25 12.30
C THR A 126 -24.48 8.61 12.13
N GLN A 127 -23.56 7.68 12.42
CA GLN A 127 -22.12 7.92 12.33
C GLN A 127 -21.50 7.24 11.11
N ASN A 128 -20.78 8.03 10.31
CA ASN A 128 -19.96 7.57 9.18
C ASN A 128 -18.48 7.56 9.56
N ASN A 129 -17.97 6.39 9.90
CA ASN A 129 -16.55 6.25 10.19
C ASN A 129 -15.72 6.23 8.90
N LYS A 130 -14.46 6.63 9.03
CA LYS A 130 -13.50 6.65 7.93
C LYS A 130 -12.41 5.61 8.21
N LEU A 131 -12.06 4.84 7.20
CA LEU A 131 -10.93 3.93 7.22
C LEU A 131 -9.84 4.48 6.29
N TYR A 132 -8.71 4.83 6.88
CA TYR A 132 -7.50 5.23 6.15
C TYR A 132 -6.58 4.03 6.01
N TYR A 133 -5.92 3.92 4.86
CA TYR A 133 -5.01 2.82 4.57
C TYR A 133 -3.72 3.31 3.93
N GLY A 134 -2.63 2.65 4.31
CA GLY A 134 -1.32 2.82 3.70
C GLY A 134 -1.07 1.79 2.61
N GLU A 135 0.14 1.85 2.06
CA GLU A 135 0.64 0.86 1.11
C GLU A 135 1.25 -0.33 1.87
N SER A 136 1.05 -1.54 1.34
CA SER A 136 1.75 -2.71 1.84
C SER A 136 3.26 -2.60 1.64
N ASP A 137 4.01 -3.42 2.38
CA ASP A 137 5.46 -3.48 2.18
C ASP A 137 5.84 -4.02 0.80
N LEU A 138 5.03 -4.91 0.23
CA LEU A 138 5.22 -5.41 -1.13
C LEU A 138 5.09 -4.27 -2.16
N LEU A 139 4.04 -3.47 -2.05
CA LEU A 139 3.81 -2.34 -2.95
C LEU A 139 4.96 -1.33 -2.89
N LYS A 140 5.43 -1.01 -1.66
CA LYS A 140 6.60 -0.15 -1.47
C LYS A 140 7.84 -0.76 -2.11
N GLN A 141 8.13 -2.03 -1.86
CA GLN A 141 9.30 -2.71 -2.43
C GLN A 141 9.32 -2.65 -3.95
N ILE A 142 8.19 -2.92 -4.63
CA ILE A 142 8.10 -2.83 -6.08
C ILE A 142 8.34 -1.40 -6.57
N ARG A 143 7.79 -0.39 -5.91
CA ARG A 143 7.95 1.02 -6.30
C ARG A 143 9.38 1.53 -6.11
N TYR A 144 10.07 1.10 -5.06
CA TYR A 144 11.45 1.51 -4.77
C TYR A 144 12.51 0.62 -5.44
N PHE A 145 12.13 -0.52 -6.00
CA PHE A 145 13.06 -1.45 -6.66
C PHE A 145 13.97 -0.78 -7.71
N PRO A 146 13.48 0.09 -8.62
CA PRO A 146 14.36 0.74 -9.61
C PRO A 146 15.40 1.68 -8.98
N LEU A 147 15.06 2.35 -7.87
CA LEU A 147 15.99 3.21 -7.13
C LEU A 147 17.12 2.41 -6.49
N ILE A 148 16.79 1.26 -5.89
CA ILE A 148 17.78 0.35 -5.32
C ILE A 148 18.68 -0.21 -6.42
N GLN A 149 18.11 -0.60 -7.56
CA GLN A 149 18.89 -1.06 -8.72
C GLN A 149 19.88 0.01 -9.21
N LEU A 150 19.45 1.27 -9.29
CA LEU A 150 20.32 2.39 -9.65
C LEU A 150 21.44 2.62 -8.64
N LEU A 151 21.13 2.52 -7.34
CA LEU A 151 22.12 2.62 -6.27
C LEU A 151 23.18 1.51 -6.41
N VAL A 152 22.74 0.26 -6.60
CA VAL A 152 23.64 -0.88 -6.78
C VAL A 152 24.48 -0.69 -8.05
N ALA A 153 23.88 -0.29 -9.17
CA ALA A 153 24.61 -0.04 -10.40
C ALA A 153 25.67 1.08 -10.24
N ALA A 154 25.34 2.15 -9.51
CA ALA A 154 26.29 3.22 -9.22
C ALA A 154 27.50 2.73 -8.41
N LEU A 155 27.30 1.81 -7.45
CA LEU A 155 28.39 1.21 -6.67
C LEU A 155 29.38 0.38 -7.51
N PHE A 156 28.94 -0.19 -8.64
CA PHE A 156 29.82 -0.94 -9.55
C PHE A 156 30.57 -0.05 -10.56
N ILE A 157 30.12 1.19 -10.73
CA ILE A 157 30.73 2.17 -11.64
C ILE A 157 31.86 2.93 -10.93
N ILE A 158 31.77 3.08 -9.61
CA ILE A 158 32.78 3.69 -8.72
C ILE A 158 33.87 2.65 -8.40
#